data_AF-A0A962MA20-F1
#
_entry.id   AF-A0A962MA20-F1
#
_cell.length_a   1.000
_cell.length_b   1.000
_cell.length_c   1.000
_cell.angle_alpha   90.00
_cell.angle_beta   90.00
_cell.angle_gamma   90.00
#
_symmetry.space_group_name_H-M   'P 1'
#
loop_
_entity.id
_entity.type
_entity.pdbx_description
1 polymer ?
#
loop_
_entity_poly.entity_id
_entity_poly.type
_entity_poly.pdbx_seq_one_letter_code
_entity_poly.pdbx_strand_id
1 'polypeptide(L)'
;KDGYNIIYIDTEFAVEKSDFDMFGVNTSDPKKFMLMRSNKVENIKIFLTQLIEELKIQKKNGIDVSKTIIMLDSIGQLASVKEVEDALEGKNKQDMTRAKSIKSLFRIISSDLGYLNIPMVATNHVYLCLTGDHEVLKSDGSFICIKDLKEGDIIKTLNGDKPVEKTVKYEKSPIVKITLEDGYEIRCTPEHKFLVKEKWTNDKNDSCWKSADELNEDDIILKIVKTNNFEEVEVKKIEYMEDKETTYDVQIKDSHHYILRNGVISHNTQDLFPQVVQSGGEGLNYSASIIVYLSIAKLKTGQEDELDLGQSGVVVTAKSRKNRIAKPKKVKFEIDHSKGVNPYKGLEFFCTPENFEKVGIAKVKKEVDKKTGEEIYKEGGTRYYIRHLDKYFYEKNIYNSKV
;
A
#
# COMPACT_ATOMS: atom_id res chain seq x y z
N LYS A 1 7.04 -14.85 19.93
CA LYS A 1 8.26 -14.97 20.78
C LYS A 1 8.23 -13.98 21.94
N ASP A 2 7.85 -12.72 21.73
CA ASP A 2 7.85 -11.69 22.80
C ASP A 2 6.58 -11.64 23.67
N GLY A 3 5.84 -12.75 23.73
CA GLY A 3 4.65 -12.90 24.57
C GLY A 3 3.34 -12.29 24.03
N TYR A 4 3.36 -11.65 22.85
CA TYR A 4 2.17 -11.04 22.25
C TYR A 4 1.05 -12.05 21.93
N ASN A 5 -0.18 -11.64 22.18
CA ASN A 5 -1.41 -12.23 21.66
C ASN A 5 -1.79 -11.47 20.38
N ILE A 6 -2.24 -12.19 19.35
CA ILE A 6 -2.60 -11.64 18.04
C ILE A 6 -4.11 -11.75 17.87
N ILE A 7 -4.73 -10.63 17.51
CA ILE A 7 -6.11 -10.59 17.04
C ILE A 7 -6.06 -10.25 15.56
N TYR A 8 -6.36 -11.22 14.72
CA TYR A 8 -6.44 -11.07 13.28
C TYR A 8 -7.89 -10.91 12.86
N ILE A 9 -8.22 -9.75 12.28
CA ILE A 9 -9.54 -9.44 11.76
C ILE A 9 -9.47 -9.56 10.24
N ASP A 10 -10.04 -10.63 9.71
CA ASP A 10 -10.11 -10.91 8.28
C ASP A 10 -11.48 -10.45 7.75
N THR A 11 -11.47 -9.47 6.87
CA THR A 11 -12.64 -8.88 6.22
C THR A 11 -12.87 -9.50 4.84
N GLU A 12 -11.90 -10.23 4.30
CA GLU A 12 -11.89 -10.76 2.93
C GLU A 12 -12.20 -12.26 2.88
N PHE A 13 -12.17 -12.93 4.03
CA PHE A 13 -12.34 -14.38 4.16
C PHE A 13 -11.27 -15.16 3.36
N ALA A 14 -10.09 -14.56 3.21
CA ALA A 14 -9.06 -15.01 2.26
C ALA A 14 -7.94 -15.85 2.90
N VAL A 15 -7.83 -15.83 4.23
CA VAL A 15 -6.74 -16.49 4.95
C VAL A 15 -7.23 -17.68 5.78
N GLU A 16 -6.41 -18.70 5.88
CA GLU A 16 -6.59 -19.83 6.79
C GLU A 16 -5.49 -19.84 7.86
N LYS A 17 -5.74 -20.51 9.00
CA LYS A 17 -4.76 -20.54 10.11
C LYS A 17 -3.40 -21.10 9.68
N SER A 18 -3.40 -22.11 8.81
CA SER A 18 -2.18 -22.71 8.25
C SER A 18 -1.30 -21.72 7.51
N ASP A 19 -1.89 -20.65 6.94
CA ASP A 19 -1.14 -19.66 6.18
C ASP A 19 -0.21 -18.84 7.07
N PHE A 20 -0.50 -18.75 8.37
CA PHE A 20 0.32 -18.02 9.33
C PHE A 20 1.46 -18.86 9.91
N ASP A 21 1.28 -20.18 9.95
CA ASP A 21 2.28 -21.12 10.49
C ASP A 21 3.59 -21.06 9.67
N MET A 22 3.49 -20.87 8.34
CA MET A 22 4.66 -20.72 7.47
C MET A 22 5.50 -19.47 7.78
N PHE A 23 4.87 -18.44 8.37
CA PHE A 23 5.53 -17.22 8.82
C PHE A 23 5.96 -17.29 10.30
N GLY A 24 5.88 -18.47 10.92
CA GLY A 24 6.31 -18.71 12.29
C GLY A 24 5.36 -18.15 13.36
N VAL A 25 4.10 -17.90 13.00
CA VAL A 25 3.05 -17.50 13.94
C VAL A 25 2.43 -18.75 14.55
N ASN A 26 2.28 -18.80 15.87
CA ASN A 26 1.61 -19.91 16.54
C ASN A 26 0.10 -19.68 16.53
N THR A 27 -0.62 -20.42 15.68
CA THR A 27 -2.08 -20.33 15.57
C THR A 27 -2.86 -21.39 16.37
N SER A 28 -2.14 -22.35 16.97
CA SER A 28 -2.70 -23.49 17.69
C SER A 28 -3.26 -23.13 19.07
N ASP A 29 -2.70 -22.11 19.72
CA ASP A 29 -3.20 -21.63 21.02
C ASP A 29 -4.23 -20.50 20.83
N PRO A 30 -5.52 -20.74 21.13
CA PRO A 30 -6.57 -19.73 20.97
C PRO A 30 -6.40 -18.52 21.90
N LYS A 31 -5.60 -18.62 22.98
CA LYS A 31 -5.25 -17.48 23.82
C LYS A 31 -4.18 -16.58 23.19
N LYS A 32 -3.39 -17.14 22.26
CA LYS A 32 -2.31 -16.43 21.56
C LYS A 32 -2.73 -15.93 20.19
N PHE A 33 -3.69 -16.57 19.54
CA PHE A 33 -4.16 -16.18 18.22
C PHE A 33 -5.68 -16.29 18.13
N MET A 34 -6.33 -15.16 17.86
CA MET A 34 -7.75 -15.05 17.58
C MET A 34 -7.94 -14.62 16.13
N LEU A 35 -8.65 -15.44 15.35
CA LEU A 35 -9.11 -15.09 14.00
C LEU A 35 -10.58 -14.67 14.09
N MET A 36 -10.87 -13.41 13.82
CA MET A 36 -12.20 -12.85 13.68
C MET A 36 -12.49 -12.66 12.20
N ARG A 37 -13.58 -13.24 11.70
CA ARG A 37 -14.03 -13.00 10.32
C ARG A 37 -15.23 -12.05 10.32
N SER A 38 -15.05 -10.85 9.78
CA SER A 38 -16.14 -9.88 9.67
C SER A 38 -15.79 -8.78 8.67
N ASN A 39 -16.71 -8.50 7.76
CA ASN A 39 -16.59 -7.39 6.81
C ASN A 39 -17.44 -6.17 7.20
N LYS A 40 -18.07 -6.14 8.39
CA LYS A 40 -18.94 -5.03 8.82
C LYS A 40 -18.22 -4.12 9.79
N VAL A 41 -18.15 -2.81 9.49
CA VAL A 41 -17.45 -1.82 10.32
C VAL A 41 -18.00 -1.80 11.75
N GLU A 42 -19.33 -1.83 11.90
CA GLU A 42 -20.02 -1.74 13.19
C GLU A 42 -19.71 -2.96 14.09
N ASN A 43 -19.63 -4.16 13.51
CA ASN A 43 -19.30 -5.37 14.27
C ASN A 43 -17.89 -5.30 14.86
N ILE A 44 -16.92 -4.89 14.02
CA ILE A 44 -15.54 -4.71 14.44
C ILE A 44 -15.44 -3.61 15.50
N LYS A 45 -16.18 -2.52 15.32
CA LYS A 45 -16.25 -1.42 16.28
C LYS A 45 -16.76 -1.87 17.65
N ILE A 46 -17.85 -2.62 17.69
CA ILE A 46 -18.43 -3.13 18.95
C ILE A 46 -17.41 -4.03 19.63
N PHE A 47 -16.87 -5.01 18.91
CA PHE A 47 -15.89 -5.96 19.43
C PHE A 47 -14.66 -5.25 20.00
N LEU A 48 -14.02 -4.37 19.23
CA LEU A 48 -12.82 -3.65 19.66
C LEU A 48 -13.11 -2.74 20.84
N THR A 49 -14.26 -2.07 20.88
CA THR A 49 -14.63 -1.18 21.99
C THR A 49 -14.81 -1.99 23.29
N GLN A 50 -15.51 -3.12 23.23
CA GLN A 50 -15.71 -4.00 24.38
C GLN A 50 -14.39 -4.55 24.91
N LEU A 51 -13.56 -5.10 24.01
CA LEU A 51 -12.24 -5.62 24.35
C LEU A 51 -11.36 -4.55 25.02
N ILE A 52 -11.30 -3.36 24.43
CA ILE A 52 -10.48 -2.26 24.95
C ILE A 52 -10.97 -1.82 26.33
N GLU A 53 -12.28 -1.75 26.56
CA GLU A 53 -12.81 -1.36 27.86
C GLU A 53 -12.50 -2.40 28.94
N GLU A 54 -12.61 -3.69 28.64
CA GLU A 54 -12.18 -4.77 29.54
C GLU A 54 -10.70 -4.64 29.91
N LEU A 55 -9.82 -4.41 28.93
CA LEU A 55 -8.39 -4.24 29.16
C LEU A 55 -8.07 -2.96 29.95
N LYS A 56 -8.84 -1.88 29.77
CA LYS A 56 -8.74 -0.66 30.60
C LYS A 56 -9.12 -0.91 32.05
N ILE A 57 -10.18 -1.69 32.29
CA ILE A 57 -10.59 -2.07 33.64
C ILE A 57 -9.50 -2.91 34.31
N GLN A 58 -8.93 -3.89 33.60
CA GLN A 58 -7.80 -4.69 34.11
C GLN A 58 -6.63 -3.79 34.51
N LYS A 59 -6.21 -2.88 33.62
CA LYS A 59 -5.12 -1.95 33.89
C LYS A 59 -5.39 -1.05 35.10
N LYS A 60 -6.60 -0.52 35.23
CA LYS A 60 -7.02 0.32 36.36
C LYS A 60 -7.00 -0.45 37.68
N ASN A 61 -7.35 -1.73 37.65
CA ASN A 61 -7.32 -2.61 38.81
C ASN A 61 -5.91 -3.13 39.15
N GLY A 62 -4.86 -2.62 38.49
CA GLY A 62 -3.48 -3.04 38.71
C GLY A 62 -3.12 -4.40 38.13
N ILE A 63 -3.98 -4.97 37.28
CA ILE A 63 -3.71 -6.21 36.55
C ILE A 63 -2.87 -5.88 35.33
N ASP A 64 -1.78 -6.63 35.13
CA ASP A 64 -0.93 -6.45 33.96
C ASP A 64 -1.69 -6.82 32.68
N VAL A 65 -1.72 -5.88 31.74
CA VAL A 65 -2.45 -6.06 30.47
C VAL A 65 -1.61 -6.93 29.57
N SER A 66 -2.19 -8.05 29.14
CA SER A 66 -1.51 -8.95 28.20
C SER A 66 -1.13 -8.20 26.92
N LYS A 67 0.16 -8.32 26.53
CA LYS A 67 0.69 -7.75 25.29
C LYS A 67 -0.16 -8.23 24.12
N THR A 68 -0.80 -7.31 23.42
CA THR A 68 -1.74 -7.63 22.33
C THR A 68 -1.38 -6.80 21.10
N ILE A 69 -1.49 -7.41 19.91
CA ILE A 69 -1.42 -6.73 18.62
C ILE A 69 -2.69 -7.04 17.82
N ILE A 70 -3.21 -6.03 17.15
CA ILE A 70 -4.42 -6.13 16.34
C ILE A 70 -4.03 -5.96 14.87
N MET A 71 -4.44 -6.91 14.03
CA MET A 71 -4.27 -6.89 12.58
C MET A 71 -5.66 -6.77 11.94
N LEU A 72 -5.86 -5.79 11.07
CA LEU A 72 -7.09 -5.61 10.29
C LEU A 72 -6.77 -5.80 8.81
N ASP A 73 -7.33 -6.83 8.19
CA ASP A 73 -7.05 -7.22 6.81
C ASP A 73 -8.35 -7.43 6.04
N SER A 74 -8.85 -6.46 5.26
CA SER A 74 -8.35 -5.10 5.02
C SER A 74 -9.43 -4.04 5.28
N ILE A 75 -9.02 -2.76 5.37
CA ILE A 75 -9.95 -1.62 5.48
C ILE A 75 -10.83 -1.51 4.22
N GLY A 76 -10.23 -1.72 3.04
CA GLY A 76 -10.88 -1.54 1.75
C GLY A 76 -12.05 -2.48 1.47
N GLN A 77 -12.22 -3.54 2.27
CA GLN A 77 -13.34 -4.49 2.16
C GLN A 77 -14.39 -4.35 3.26
N LEU A 78 -14.24 -3.37 4.15
CA LEU A 78 -15.25 -3.09 5.18
C LEU A 78 -16.49 -2.41 4.60
N ALA A 79 -17.65 -3.03 4.75
CA ALA A 79 -18.96 -2.46 4.44
C ALA A 79 -19.63 -1.87 5.70
N SER A 80 -20.50 -0.88 5.53
CA SER A 80 -21.38 -0.44 6.63
C SER A 80 -22.54 -1.42 6.80
N VAL A 81 -23.11 -1.54 8.00
CA VAL A 81 -24.35 -2.31 8.21
C VAL A 81 -25.47 -1.81 7.29
N LYS A 82 -25.57 -0.48 7.11
CA LYS A 82 -26.57 0.13 6.24
C LYS A 82 -26.40 -0.28 4.79
N GLU A 83 -25.16 -0.35 4.29
CA GLU A 83 -24.84 -0.81 2.93
C GLU A 83 -25.36 -2.23 2.69
N VAL A 84 -25.18 -3.12 3.68
CA VAL A 84 -25.65 -4.51 3.61
C VAL A 84 -27.18 -4.58 3.70
N GLU A 85 -27.80 -3.77 4.56
CA GLU A 85 -29.26 -3.70 4.70
C GLU A 85 -29.93 -3.15 3.44
N ASP A 86 -29.43 -2.03 2.90
CA ASP A 86 -29.93 -1.44 1.65
C ASP A 86 -29.78 -2.43 0.48
N ALA A 87 -28.68 -3.20 0.41
CA ALA A 87 -28.49 -4.25 -0.58
C ALA A 87 -29.49 -5.43 -0.41
N LEU A 88 -29.74 -5.87 0.82
CA LEU A 88 -30.73 -6.92 1.11
C LEU A 88 -32.16 -6.47 0.77
N GLU A 89 -32.45 -5.19 0.91
CA GLU A 89 -33.74 -4.57 0.60
C GLU A 89 -33.87 -4.16 -0.88
N GLY A 90 -32.83 -4.38 -1.70
CA GLY A 90 -32.82 -4.02 -3.12
C GLY A 90 -32.85 -2.50 -3.37
N LYS A 91 -32.39 -1.70 -2.41
CA LYS A 91 -32.34 -0.24 -2.50
C LYS A 91 -31.04 0.21 -3.15
N ASN A 92 -31.15 0.78 -4.34
CA ASN A 92 -30.03 1.46 -5.02
C ASN A 92 -29.86 2.89 -4.50
N LYS A 93 -29.35 3.02 -3.27
CA LYS A 93 -28.96 4.31 -2.67
C LYS A 93 -27.47 4.35 -2.43
N GLN A 94 -26.84 5.47 -2.78
CA GLN A 94 -25.44 5.77 -2.47
C GLN A 94 -25.19 5.63 -0.96
N ASP A 95 -24.24 4.77 -0.55
CA ASP A 95 -23.87 4.65 0.85
C ASP A 95 -22.79 5.67 1.27
N MET A 96 -23.26 6.83 1.74
CA MET A 96 -22.41 7.86 2.33
C MET A 96 -21.96 7.54 3.77
N THR A 97 -22.31 6.36 4.32
CA THR A 97 -22.07 6.03 5.73
C THR A 97 -20.81 5.20 5.97
N ARG A 98 -20.37 4.39 5.01
CA ARG A 98 -19.13 3.59 5.07
C ARG A 98 -17.91 4.38 5.56
N ALA A 99 -17.52 5.43 4.85
CA ALA A 99 -16.37 6.26 5.23
C ALA A 99 -16.55 6.94 6.60
N LYS A 100 -17.78 7.34 6.95
CA LYS A 100 -18.11 7.91 8.26
C LYS A 100 -17.97 6.88 9.37
N SER A 101 -18.42 5.65 9.16
CA SER A 101 -18.31 4.54 10.11
C SER A 101 -16.84 4.16 10.33
N ILE A 102 -16.03 4.08 9.27
CA ILE A 102 -14.59 3.80 9.37
C ILE A 102 -13.89 4.91 10.17
N LYS A 103 -14.14 6.19 9.82
CA LYS A 103 -13.59 7.33 10.58
C LYS A 103 -14.01 7.31 12.05
N SER A 104 -15.27 6.94 12.33
CA SER A 104 -15.81 6.81 13.68
C SER A 104 -15.11 5.71 14.48
N LEU A 105 -14.91 4.54 13.88
CA LEU A 105 -14.18 3.41 14.48
C LEU A 105 -12.80 3.85 14.96
N PHE A 106 -11.96 4.36 14.06
CA PHE A 106 -10.59 4.72 14.40
C PHE A 106 -10.53 5.88 15.40
N ARG A 107 -11.44 6.86 15.31
CA ARG A 107 -11.53 7.95 16.29
C ARG A 107 -11.78 7.44 17.71
N ILE A 108 -12.63 6.43 17.86
CA ILE A 108 -13.01 5.88 19.17
C ILE A 108 -11.86 5.09 19.80
N ILE A 109 -11.22 4.22 19.02
CA ILE A 109 -10.25 3.27 19.57
C ILE A 109 -8.83 3.84 19.71
N SER A 110 -8.42 4.81 18.89
CA SER A 110 -7.01 5.21 18.77
C SER A 110 -6.39 5.70 20.07
N SER A 111 -7.10 6.55 20.84
CA SER A 111 -6.58 7.08 22.11
C SER A 111 -6.42 5.97 23.15
N ASP A 112 -7.37 5.05 23.20
CA ASP A 112 -7.37 3.96 24.18
C ASP A 112 -6.34 2.89 23.84
N LEU A 113 -6.14 2.59 22.55
CA LEU A 113 -5.02 1.75 22.09
C LEU A 113 -3.67 2.34 22.52
N GLY A 114 -3.52 3.68 22.41
CA GLY A 114 -2.35 4.39 22.91
C GLY A 114 -2.18 4.26 24.43
N TYR A 115 -3.27 4.44 25.20
CA TYR A 115 -3.25 4.26 26.65
C TYR A 115 -2.87 2.84 27.08
N LEU A 116 -3.31 1.83 26.33
CA LEU A 116 -3.03 0.41 26.59
C LEU A 116 -1.70 -0.08 26.00
N ASN A 117 -1.01 0.73 25.20
CA ASN A 117 0.16 0.33 24.41
C ASN A 117 -0.12 -0.85 23.45
N ILE A 118 -1.31 -0.88 22.85
CA ILE A 118 -1.71 -1.92 21.89
C ILE A 118 -1.45 -1.41 20.46
N PRO A 119 -0.46 -1.97 19.73
CA PRO A 119 -0.30 -1.68 18.31
C PRO A 119 -1.47 -2.25 17.50
N MET A 120 -1.95 -1.45 16.54
CA MET A 120 -2.89 -1.88 15.51
C MET A 120 -2.26 -1.64 14.14
N VAL A 121 -2.30 -2.67 13.29
CA VAL A 121 -1.86 -2.63 11.90
C VAL A 121 -3.07 -2.91 11.02
N ALA A 122 -3.26 -2.12 9.97
CA ALA A 122 -4.34 -2.32 9.03
C ALA A 122 -3.78 -2.34 7.60
N THR A 123 -4.18 -3.33 6.83
CA THR A 123 -3.88 -3.39 5.39
C THR A 123 -4.95 -2.61 4.64
N ASN A 124 -4.55 -2.08 3.49
CA ASN A 124 -5.49 -1.47 2.58
C ASN A 124 -5.01 -1.67 1.15
N HIS A 125 -5.95 -1.99 0.27
CA HIS A 125 -5.69 -2.08 -1.14
C HIS A 125 -5.64 -0.69 -1.76
N VAL A 126 -4.85 -0.55 -2.83
CA VAL A 126 -4.80 0.66 -3.65
C VAL A 126 -5.02 0.21 -5.09
N TYR A 127 -6.20 0.49 -5.64
CA TYR A 127 -6.52 0.16 -7.04
C TYR A 127 -7.00 1.43 -7.74
N LEU A 128 -6.25 1.91 -8.73
CA LEU A 128 -6.61 3.07 -9.53
C LEU A 128 -6.96 2.63 -10.95
N CYS A 129 -8.13 2.03 -11.14
CA CYS A 129 -8.44 1.34 -12.40
C CYS A 129 -9.62 1.99 -13.16
N LEU A 130 -9.59 1.88 -14.49
CA LEU A 130 -10.66 2.28 -15.42
C LEU A 130 -11.22 1.07 -16.16
N THR A 131 -12.47 1.11 -16.62
CA THR A 131 -12.96 0.09 -17.55
C THR A 131 -12.26 0.21 -18.90
N GLY A 132 -12.15 -0.91 -19.63
CA GLY A 132 -11.27 -1.04 -20.79
C GLY A 132 -11.59 -0.15 -22.01
N ASP A 133 -12.78 0.43 -22.05
CA ASP A 133 -13.28 1.34 -23.08
C ASP A 133 -12.72 2.77 -22.99
N HIS A 134 -12.06 3.14 -21.88
CA HIS A 134 -11.49 4.47 -21.73
C HIS A 134 -10.28 4.65 -22.62
N GLU A 135 -10.25 5.74 -23.39
CA GLU A 135 -9.17 6.05 -24.30
C GLU A 135 -8.13 6.99 -23.67
N VAL A 136 -6.85 6.65 -23.84
CA VAL A 136 -5.68 7.38 -23.37
C VAL A 136 -5.01 8.12 -24.52
N LEU A 137 -4.59 9.36 -24.27
CA LEU A 137 -3.90 10.20 -25.24
C LEU A 137 -2.44 9.77 -25.44
N LYS A 138 -2.10 9.35 -26.66
CA LYS A 138 -0.72 9.02 -27.07
C LYS A 138 0.09 10.29 -27.38
N SER A 139 1.41 10.15 -27.32
CA SER A 139 2.37 11.23 -27.65
C SER A 139 2.15 11.85 -29.03
N ASP A 140 1.78 11.03 -30.02
CA ASP A 140 1.48 11.42 -31.40
C ASP A 140 0.10 12.10 -31.58
N GLY A 141 -0.67 12.26 -30.51
CA GLY A 141 -2.00 12.88 -30.54
C GLY A 141 -3.15 11.92 -30.84
N SER A 142 -2.86 10.65 -31.13
CA SER A 142 -3.88 9.61 -31.28
C SER A 142 -4.40 9.12 -29.93
N PHE A 143 -5.49 8.35 -29.96
CA PHE A 143 -6.11 7.78 -28.78
C PHE A 143 -6.08 6.25 -28.86
N ILE A 144 -5.91 5.61 -27.71
CA ILE A 144 -5.91 4.14 -27.59
C ILE A 144 -6.68 3.73 -26.35
N CYS A 145 -7.53 2.71 -26.47
CA CYS A 145 -8.23 2.14 -25.33
C CYS A 145 -7.23 1.62 -24.29
N ILE A 146 -7.50 1.84 -23.00
CA ILE A 146 -6.62 1.44 -21.91
C ILE A 146 -6.37 -0.07 -21.87
N LYS A 147 -7.35 -0.88 -22.28
CA LYS A 147 -7.21 -2.33 -22.40
C LYS A 147 -6.22 -2.78 -23.48
N ASP A 148 -5.96 -1.92 -24.47
CA ASP A 148 -5.14 -2.20 -25.65
C ASP A 148 -3.73 -1.59 -25.53
N LEU A 149 -3.45 -0.86 -24.44
CA LEU A 149 -2.12 -0.31 -24.14
C LEU A 149 -1.10 -1.42 -23.88
N LYS A 150 0.12 -1.21 -24.38
CA LYS A 150 1.24 -2.14 -24.22
C LYS A 150 2.44 -1.47 -23.57
N GLU A 151 3.27 -2.26 -22.92
CA GLU A 151 4.56 -1.78 -22.40
C GLU A 151 5.39 -1.16 -23.54
N GLY A 152 5.95 0.03 -23.28
CA GLY A 152 6.69 0.83 -24.25
C GLY A 152 5.85 1.82 -25.05
N ASP A 153 4.51 1.76 -25.04
CA ASP A 153 3.67 2.80 -25.65
C ASP A 153 3.96 4.16 -25.00
N ILE A 154 4.15 5.20 -25.81
CA ILE A 154 4.46 6.55 -25.31
C ILE A 154 3.17 7.37 -25.24
N ILE A 155 2.78 7.74 -24.02
CA ILE A 155 1.54 8.47 -23.73
C ILE A 155 1.80 9.85 -23.12
N LYS A 156 0.80 10.73 -23.21
CA LYS A 156 0.91 12.10 -22.66
C LYS A 156 0.63 12.13 -21.17
N THR A 157 1.47 12.89 -20.47
CA THR A 157 1.33 13.24 -19.06
C THR A 157 1.56 14.75 -18.88
N LEU A 158 1.17 15.32 -17.74
CA LEU A 158 1.52 16.72 -17.41
C LEU A 158 3.04 16.99 -17.38
N ASN A 159 3.86 15.97 -17.13
CA ASN A 159 5.32 16.10 -16.99
C ASN A 159 6.06 15.62 -18.26
N GLY A 160 5.41 15.74 -19.42
CA GLY A 160 5.92 15.31 -20.71
C GLY A 160 5.48 13.92 -21.13
N ASP A 161 5.89 13.52 -22.33
CA ASP A 161 5.54 12.23 -22.90
C ASP A 161 6.36 11.12 -22.23
N LYS A 162 5.70 10.04 -21.78
CA LYS A 162 6.33 8.98 -20.98
C LYS A 162 5.94 7.59 -21.51
N PRO A 163 6.85 6.61 -21.46
CA PRO A 163 6.52 5.24 -21.82
C PRO A 163 5.68 4.56 -20.71
N VAL A 164 4.73 3.74 -21.12
CA VAL A 164 4.05 2.76 -20.26
C VAL A 164 5.07 1.71 -19.82
N GLU A 165 5.24 1.53 -18.51
CA GLU A 165 6.14 0.52 -17.93
C GLU A 165 5.46 -0.83 -17.78
N LYS A 166 4.16 -0.83 -17.46
CA LYS A 166 3.41 -2.04 -17.15
C LYS A 166 1.92 -1.79 -17.31
N THR A 167 1.18 -2.78 -17.80
CA THR A 167 -0.28 -2.78 -17.76
C THR A 167 -0.78 -3.88 -16.84
N VAL A 168 -1.86 -3.60 -16.10
CA VAL A 168 -2.45 -4.52 -15.12
C VAL A 168 -3.94 -4.66 -15.40
N LYS A 169 -4.43 -5.89 -15.36
CA LYS A 169 -5.85 -6.23 -15.54
C LYS A 169 -6.40 -6.77 -14.23
N TYR A 170 -7.57 -6.28 -13.84
CA TYR A 170 -8.31 -6.75 -12.68
C TYR A 170 -9.69 -7.24 -13.12
N GLU A 171 -10.08 -8.42 -12.67
CA GLU A 171 -11.39 -9.00 -12.98
C GLU A 171 -12.36 -8.77 -11.82
N LYS A 172 -13.64 -8.55 -12.15
CA LYS A 172 -14.73 -8.35 -11.19
C LYS A 172 -14.46 -7.22 -10.19
N SER A 173 -14.07 -6.05 -10.70
CA SER A 173 -13.92 -4.84 -9.89
C SER A 173 -15.27 -4.12 -9.70
N PRO A 174 -15.56 -3.53 -8.52
CA PRO A 174 -16.70 -2.65 -8.35
C PRO A 174 -16.53 -1.39 -9.21
N ILE A 175 -17.62 -0.89 -9.80
CA ILE A 175 -17.59 0.24 -10.75
C ILE A 175 -18.43 1.40 -10.24
N VAL A 176 -17.83 2.58 -10.31
CA VAL A 176 -18.49 3.88 -10.21
C VAL A 176 -18.47 4.53 -11.59
N LYS A 177 -19.65 4.93 -12.06
CA LYS A 177 -19.86 5.71 -13.27
C LYS A 177 -20.04 7.18 -12.88
N ILE A 178 -19.17 8.04 -13.35
CA ILE A 178 -19.20 9.49 -13.15
C ILE A 178 -19.60 10.13 -14.48
N THR A 179 -20.71 10.85 -14.50
CA THR A 179 -21.11 11.67 -15.65
C THR A 179 -20.72 13.12 -15.40
N LEU A 180 -19.96 13.67 -16.33
CA LEU A 180 -19.48 15.05 -16.30
C LEU A 180 -20.45 16.00 -17.03
N GLU A 181 -20.32 17.30 -16.78
CA GLU A 181 -21.16 18.34 -17.39
C GLU A 181 -21.09 18.36 -18.92
N ASP A 182 -19.95 18.02 -19.50
CA ASP A 182 -19.76 17.92 -20.95
C ASP A 182 -20.35 16.63 -21.55
N GLY A 183 -21.04 15.82 -20.73
CA GLY A 183 -21.64 14.55 -21.12
C GLY A 183 -20.65 13.39 -21.17
N TYR A 184 -19.36 13.60 -20.88
CA TYR A 184 -18.39 12.52 -20.84
C TYR A 184 -18.63 11.64 -19.61
N GLU A 185 -18.56 10.33 -19.82
CA GLU A 185 -18.78 9.34 -18.77
C GLU A 185 -17.48 8.63 -18.44
N ILE A 186 -17.14 8.59 -17.15
CA ILE A 186 -15.97 7.88 -16.65
C ILE A 186 -16.44 6.71 -15.82
N ARG A 187 -16.03 5.49 -16.17
CA ARG A 187 -16.32 4.27 -15.39
C ARG A 187 -15.03 3.72 -14.81
N CYS A 188 -14.97 3.72 -13.48
CA CYS A 188 -13.73 3.52 -12.75
C CYS A 188 -13.99 2.76 -11.44
N THR A 189 -12.93 2.27 -10.80
CA THR A 189 -13.06 1.75 -9.43
C THR A 189 -13.32 2.90 -8.45
N PRO A 190 -14.04 2.67 -7.32
CA PRO A 190 -14.32 3.70 -6.31
C PRO A 190 -13.07 4.47 -5.85
N GLU A 191 -11.92 3.81 -5.80
CA GLU A 191 -10.67 4.41 -5.33
C GLU A 191 -9.91 5.19 -6.42
N HIS A 192 -10.34 5.12 -7.69
CA HIS A 192 -9.68 5.79 -8.80
C HIS A 192 -9.73 7.31 -8.62
N LYS A 193 -8.62 7.99 -8.90
CA LYS A 193 -8.45 9.40 -8.56
C LYS A 193 -8.41 10.32 -9.76
N PHE A 194 -8.99 11.50 -9.54
CA PHE A 194 -8.98 12.60 -10.48
C PHE A 194 -8.36 13.83 -9.83
N LEU A 195 -7.76 14.67 -10.65
CA LEU A 195 -7.29 15.98 -10.21
C LEU A 195 -8.52 16.90 -10.09
N VAL A 196 -8.79 17.39 -8.89
CA VAL A 196 -9.97 18.19 -8.55
C VAL A 196 -9.51 19.56 -8.04
N LYS A 197 -10.27 20.60 -8.37
CA LYS A 197 -10.05 21.96 -7.86
C LYS A 197 -10.52 22.08 -6.41
N GLU A 198 -9.68 22.64 -5.55
CA GLU A 198 -10.02 22.86 -4.14
C GLU A 198 -11.05 24.01 -4.00
N LYS A 199 -12.15 23.77 -3.26
CA LYS A 199 -13.25 24.73 -3.15
C LYS A 199 -12.96 25.93 -2.23
N TRP A 200 -11.94 25.85 -1.37
CA TRP A 200 -11.66 26.84 -0.33
C TRP A 200 -10.62 27.90 -0.72
N THR A 201 -10.05 27.78 -1.92
CA THR A 201 -8.96 28.62 -2.41
C THR A 201 -9.35 29.31 -3.70
N ASN A 202 -8.96 30.58 -3.83
CA ASN A 202 -9.13 31.35 -5.06
C ASN A 202 -7.92 31.19 -6.01
N ASP A 203 -6.91 30.42 -5.62
CA ASP A 203 -5.79 30.09 -6.49
C ASP A 203 -6.23 29.03 -7.51
N LYS A 204 -6.22 29.41 -8.80
CA LYS A 204 -6.60 28.53 -9.91
C LYS A 204 -5.63 27.35 -10.10
N ASN A 205 -4.46 27.38 -9.46
CA ASN A 205 -3.47 26.32 -9.53
C ASN A 205 -3.56 25.32 -8.37
N ASP A 206 -4.40 25.61 -7.37
CA ASP A 206 -4.50 24.78 -6.18
C ASP A 206 -5.50 23.65 -6.44
N SER A 207 -4.96 22.43 -6.43
CA SER A 207 -5.66 21.21 -6.83
C SER A 207 -5.27 20.06 -5.92
N CYS A 208 -6.20 19.13 -5.74
CA CYS A 208 -6.00 17.94 -4.95
C CYS A 208 -6.42 16.70 -5.72
N TRP A 209 -5.97 15.54 -5.24
CA TRP A 209 -6.36 14.26 -5.80
C TRP A 209 -7.48 13.67 -4.96
N LYS A 210 -8.65 13.53 -5.57
CA LYS A 210 -9.85 12.99 -4.92
C LYS A 210 -10.26 11.68 -5.58
N SER A 211 -10.60 10.67 -4.79
CA SER A 211 -11.09 9.39 -5.31
C SER A 211 -12.55 9.50 -5.76
N ALA A 212 -12.98 8.61 -6.65
CA ALA A 212 -14.33 8.58 -7.19
C ALA A 212 -15.41 8.45 -6.09
N ASP A 213 -15.12 7.71 -5.02
CA ASP A 213 -16.02 7.54 -3.86
C ASP A 213 -16.09 8.77 -2.94
N GLU A 214 -15.10 9.66 -3.01
CA GLU A 214 -15.08 10.91 -2.26
C GLU A 214 -15.75 12.07 -3.04
N LEU A 215 -15.86 11.96 -4.37
CA LEU A 215 -16.49 12.97 -5.22
C LEU A 215 -17.97 13.21 -4.84
N ASN A 216 -18.39 14.46 -4.97
CA ASN A 216 -19.79 14.87 -4.89
C ASN A 216 -20.22 15.48 -6.24
N GLU A 217 -21.53 15.44 -6.51
CA GLU A 217 -22.12 16.29 -7.54
C GLU A 217 -21.84 17.74 -7.20
N ASP A 218 -21.30 18.52 -8.15
CA ASP A 218 -20.71 19.87 -8.00
C ASP A 218 -19.18 19.95 -7.85
N ASP A 219 -18.49 18.83 -7.64
CA ASP A 219 -17.02 18.86 -7.61
C ASP A 219 -16.47 19.15 -9.01
N ILE A 220 -15.38 19.91 -9.07
CA ILE A 220 -14.78 20.37 -10.32
C ILE A 220 -13.54 19.54 -10.63
N ILE A 221 -13.63 18.66 -11.62
CA ILE A 221 -12.49 17.93 -12.16
C ILE A 221 -11.71 18.85 -13.11
N LEU A 222 -10.38 18.77 -13.06
CA LEU A 222 -9.50 19.49 -13.96
C LEU A 222 -9.19 18.65 -15.21
N LYS A 223 -9.41 19.27 -16.37
CA LYS A 223 -9.08 18.75 -17.69
C LYS A 223 -7.90 19.52 -18.25
N ILE A 224 -7.00 18.88 -18.99
CA ILE A 224 -5.98 19.58 -19.77
C ILE A 224 -6.44 19.75 -21.22
N VAL A 225 -6.31 20.98 -21.74
CA VAL A 225 -6.66 21.29 -23.15
C VAL A 225 -5.44 21.70 -23.95
N LYS A 226 -4.50 22.41 -23.33
CA LYS A 226 -3.16 22.71 -23.86
C LYS A 226 -2.14 22.63 -22.72
N THR A 227 -0.85 22.51 -23.06
CA THR A 227 0.23 22.48 -22.07
C THR A 227 0.08 23.62 -21.06
N ASN A 228 -0.13 23.27 -19.78
CA ASN A 228 -0.33 24.17 -18.64
C ASN A 228 -1.63 25.00 -18.63
N ASN A 229 -2.63 24.66 -19.45
CA ASN A 229 -3.96 25.25 -19.37
C ASN A 229 -4.99 24.19 -18.96
N PHE A 230 -5.55 24.38 -17.77
CA PHE A 230 -6.63 23.55 -17.24
C PHE A 230 -7.99 24.15 -17.57
N GLU A 231 -8.92 23.30 -17.97
CA GLU A 231 -10.36 23.59 -18.01
C GLU A 231 -11.04 22.89 -16.84
N GLU A 232 -12.09 23.52 -16.35
CA GLU A 232 -12.91 23.04 -15.24
C GLU A 232 -14.11 22.28 -15.81
N VAL A 233 -14.38 21.08 -15.32
CA VAL A 233 -15.60 20.32 -15.65
C VAL A 233 -16.28 19.86 -14.37
N GLU A 234 -17.56 20.15 -14.25
CA GLU A 234 -18.34 19.78 -13.08
C GLU A 234 -18.77 18.31 -13.16
N VAL A 235 -18.74 17.63 -12.01
CA VAL A 235 -19.37 16.32 -11.85
C VAL A 235 -20.88 16.51 -11.73
N LYS A 236 -21.64 15.99 -12.70
CA LYS A 236 -23.11 16.08 -12.71
C LYS A 236 -23.80 14.93 -12.02
N LYS A 237 -23.23 13.73 -12.11
CA LYS A 237 -23.85 12.52 -11.58
C LYS A 237 -22.81 11.46 -11.23
N ILE A 238 -23.06 10.73 -10.16
CA ILE A 238 -22.24 9.59 -9.72
C ILE A 238 -23.16 8.40 -9.49
N GLU A 239 -22.90 7.28 -10.15
CA GLU A 239 -23.72 6.08 -10.11
C GLU A 239 -22.85 4.85 -9.79
N TYR A 240 -23.27 4.05 -8.82
CA TYR A 240 -22.60 2.78 -8.51
C TYR A 240 -23.27 1.66 -9.29
N MET A 241 -22.47 0.90 -10.04
CA MET A 241 -22.99 -0.20 -10.85
C MET A 241 -23.16 -1.45 -9.98
N GLU A 242 -24.26 -2.17 -10.16
CA GLU A 242 -24.49 -3.46 -9.49
C GLU A 242 -23.51 -4.53 -9.99
N ASP A 243 -23.26 -4.52 -11.30
CA ASP A 243 -22.37 -5.47 -11.94
C ASP A 243 -20.89 -5.09 -11.77
N LYS A 244 -20.09 -6.10 -11.46
CA LYS A 244 -18.64 -5.98 -11.40
C LYS A 244 -18.03 -6.20 -12.78
N GLU A 245 -17.06 -5.38 -13.16
CA GLU A 245 -16.48 -5.41 -14.51
C GLU A 245 -14.97 -5.60 -14.50
N THR A 246 -14.42 -5.88 -15.67
CA THR A 246 -12.96 -5.90 -15.85
C THR A 246 -12.44 -4.47 -15.93
N THR A 247 -11.43 -4.17 -15.12
CA THR A 247 -10.76 -2.88 -15.12
C THR A 247 -9.27 -3.02 -15.41
N TYR A 248 -8.67 -1.92 -15.84
CA TYR A 248 -7.29 -1.84 -16.28
C TYR A 248 -6.60 -0.67 -15.59
N ASP A 249 -5.32 -0.86 -15.33
CA ASP A 249 -4.41 0.16 -14.79
C ASP A 249 -3.09 0.12 -15.56
N VAL A 250 -2.39 1.24 -15.60
CA VAL A 250 -1.19 1.43 -16.41
C VAL A 250 -0.10 2.14 -15.63
N GLN A 251 1.00 1.46 -15.33
CA GLN A 251 2.16 2.09 -14.72
C GLN A 251 2.93 2.87 -15.80
N ILE A 252 3.31 4.10 -15.51
CA ILE A 252 3.94 5.02 -16.47
C ILE A 252 5.28 5.42 -15.89
N LYS A 253 6.35 5.41 -16.69
CA LYS A 253 7.69 5.74 -16.19
C LYS A 253 7.77 7.17 -15.67
N ASP A 254 8.26 7.34 -14.44
CA ASP A 254 8.47 8.64 -13.78
C ASP A 254 7.23 9.58 -13.82
N SER A 255 6.00 9.03 -13.81
CA SER A 255 4.75 9.80 -13.79
C SER A 255 3.60 9.07 -13.06
N HIS A 256 2.75 9.84 -12.37
CA HIS A 256 1.59 9.35 -11.58
C HIS A 256 0.25 9.55 -12.28
N HIS A 257 0.26 10.01 -13.52
CA HIS A 257 -0.95 10.39 -14.22
C HIS A 257 -0.78 10.28 -15.72
N TYR A 258 -1.92 10.16 -16.38
CA TYR A 258 -2.09 10.18 -17.82
C TYR A 258 -3.35 10.97 -18.18
N ILE A 259 -3.50 11.24 -19.47
CA ILE A 259 -4.57 12.09 -19.99
C ILE A 259 -5.55 11.21 -20.75
N LEU A 260 -6.81 11.25 -20.34
CA LEU A 260 -7.91 10.61 -21.06
C LEU A 260 -8.31 11.41 -22.29
N ARG A 261 -9.10 10.79 -23.17
CA ARG A 261 -9.53 11.42 -24.42
C ARG A 261 -10.19 12.78 -24.26
N ASN A 262 -11.03 12.94 -23.24
CA ASN A 262 -11.66 14.22 -22.97
C ASN A 262 -10.71 15.25 -22.33
N GLY A 263 -9.48 14.89 -22.00
CA GLY A 263 -8.52 15.75 -21.32
C GLY A 263 -8.50 15.57 -19.80
N VAL A 264 -9.37 14.74 -19.21
CA VAL A 264 -9.33 14.45 -17.77
C VAL A 264 -7.99 13.83 -17.40
N ILE A 265 -7.41 14.35 -16.32
CA ILE A 265 -6.14 13.88 -15.78
C ILE A 265 -6.46 12.75 -14.81
N SER A 266 -6.15 11.54 -15.25
CA SER A 266 -6.40 10.29 -14.52
C SER A 266 -5.13 9.87 -13.80
N HIS A 267 -5.25 9.48 -12.54
CA HIS A 267 -4.14 8.92 -11.78
C HIS A 267 -3.92 7.45 -12.18
N ASN A 268 -2.67 6.99 -12.21
CA ASN A 268 -2.34 5.57 -12.35
C ASN A 268 -1.76 4.97 -11.08
N THR A 269 -1.79 3.65 -10.93
CA THR A 269 -1.00 3.01 -9.87
C THR A 269 0.46 2.96 -10.29
N GLN A 270 1.28 3.92 -9.86
CA GLN A 270 2.72 3.78 -9.97
C GLN A 270 3.27 3.03 -8.74
N ASP A 271 4.02 1.95 -8.95
CA ASP A 271 4.78 1.20 -7.93
C ASP A 271 5.89 2.02 -7.25
N LEU A 272 5.97 3.31 -7.56
CA LEU A 272 6.84 4.28 -6.94
C LEU A 272 6.12 5.64 -6.97
N PHE A 273 5.57 6.03 -5.81
CA PHE A 273 5.03 7.36 -5.46
C PHE A 273 3.58 7.73 -5.85
N PRO A 274 2.54 6.98 -5.47
CA PRO A 274 1.22 7.61 -5.39
C PRO A 274 1.17 8.58 -4.20
N GLN A 275 0.52 9.74 -4.37
CA GLN A 275 -0.17 10.40 -3.25
C GLN A 275 -1.35 9.51 -2.85
N VAL A 276 -1.06 8.30 -2.32
CA VAL A 276 -2.10 7.32 -1.98
C VAL A 276 -2.94 7.92 -0.85
N VAL A 277 -4.21 8.20 -1.10
CA VAL A 277 -5.15 8.41 0.01
C VAL A 277 -5.68 7.02 0.31
N GLN A 278 -5.59 6.60 1.57
CA GLN A 278 -6.12 5.32 2.01
C GLN A 278 -7.65 5.34 1.79
N SER A 279 -8.22 4.29 1.20
CA SER A 279 -9.68 4.12 1.16
C SER A 279 -10.25 4.10 2.58
N GLY A 280 -11.44 4.70 2.77
CA GLY A 280 -12.03 4.98 4.08
C GLY A 280 -11.89 6.43 4.58
N GLY A 281 -11.42 7.34 3.71
CA GLY A 281 -11.36 8.78 3.92
C GLY A 281 -10.10 9.29 4.63
N GLU A 282 -9.82 10.60 4.51
CA GLU A 282 -8.61 11.24 5.07
C GLU A 282 -8.40 11.04 6.58
N GLY A 283 -9.46 10.71 7.35
CA GLY A 283 -9.38 10.52 8.80
C GLY A 283 -8.34 9.48 9.24
N LEU A 284 -8.15 8.44 8.44
CA LEU A 284 -7.13 7.41 8.64
C LEU A 284 -5.71 7.96 8.46
N ASN A 285 -5.49 8.82 7.46
CA ASN A 285 -4.22 9.49 7.25
C ASN A 285 -3.84 10.34 8.46
N TYR A 286 -4.80 10.98 9.14
CA TYR A 286 -4.53 11.76 10.35
C TYR A 286 -4.30 10.89 11.59
N SER A 287 -5.06 9.82 11.78
CA SER A 287 -4.95 8.94 12.95
C SER A 287 -3.70 8.07 12.93
N ALA A 288 -3.32 7.53 11.77
CA ALA A 288 -2.18 6.62 11.64
C ALA A 288 -0.85 7.29 12.05
N SER A 289 -0.09 6.65 12.93
CA SER A 289 1.24 7.14 13.33
C SER A 289 2.30 6.86 12.26
N ILE A 290 2.14 5.76 11.52
CA ILE A 290 3.03 5.32 10.47
C ILE A 290 2.17 4.86 9.29
N ILE A 291 2.56 5.25 8.07
CA ILE A 291 1.97 4.78 6.81
C ILE A 291 3.12 4.28 5.94
N VAL A 292 3.01 3.04 5.49
CA VAL A 292 4.00 2.36 4.65
C VAL A 292 3.33 1.92 3.36
N TYR A 293 3.92 2.29 2.22
CA TYR A 293 3.55 1.71 0.93
C TYR A 293 4.45 0.52 0.62
N LEU A 294 3.80 -0.57 0.20
CA LEU A 294 4.46 -1.77 -0.26
C LEU A 294 4.34 -1.83 -1.78
N SER A 295 5.44 -2.15 -2.45
CA SER A 295 5.51 -2.34 -3.91
C SER A 295 6.26 -3.65 -4.17
N ILE A 296 5.83 -4.41 -5.19
CA ILE A 296 6.34 -5.76 -5.45
C ILE A 296 7.10 -5.77 -6.77
N ALA A 297 8.32 -6.32 -6.76
CA ALA A 297 9.10 -6.63 -7.95
C ALA A 297 9.40 -8.13 -8.03
N LYS A 298 9.52 -8.67 -9.26
CA LYS A 298 9.92 -10.06 -9.47
C LYS A 298 11.35 -10.29 -8.97
N LEU A 299 11.57 -11.36 -8.21
CA LEU A 299 12.91 -11.80 -7.83
C LEU A 299 13.53 -12.55 -9.02
N LYS A 300 14.54 -11.96 -9.68
CA LYS A 300 15.32 -12.65 -10.72
C LYS A 300 16.42 -13.46 -10.06
N THR A 301 16.15 -14.72 -9.75
CA THR A 301 17.20 -15.71 -9.49
C THR A 301 17.71 -16.14 -10.86
N GLY A 302 18.99 -15.93 -11.16
CA GLY A 302 19.56 -16.16 -12.50
C GLY A 302 19.67 -17.63 -12.93
N GLN A 303 18.66 -18.46 -12.65
CA GLN A 303 18.49 -19.79 -13.18
C GLN A 303 17.32 -19.75 -14.18
N GLU A 304 17.65 -19.87 -15.47
CA GLU A 304 16.67 -20.11 -16.53
C GLU A 304 16.41 -21.62 -16.58
N ASP A 305 15.20 -22.04 -16.22
CA ASP A 305 14.68 -23.38 -16.56
C ASP A 305 13.67 -23.23 -17.71
N GLU A 306 13.67 -24.20 -18.63
CA GLU A 306 12.91 -24.19 -19.91
C GLU A 306 11.38 -24.22 -19.77
N LEU A 307 10.86 -24.27 -18.53
CA LEU A 307 9.46 -24.13 -18.19
C LEU A 307 9.38 -22.95 -17.22
N ASP A 308 8.69 -21.88 -17.59
CA ASP A 308 8.60 -20.57 -16.92
C ASP A 308 7.99 -20.62 -15.49
N LEU A 309 8.61 -21.41 -14.59
CA LEU A 309 8.29 -21.62 -13.18
C LEU A 309 9.38 -21.04 -12.26
N GLY A 310 10.32 -20.26 -12.81
CA GLY A 310 11.44 -19.62 -12.10
C GLY A 310 11.06 -18.49 -11.14
N GLN A 311 9.80 -18.41 -10.69
CA GLN A 311 9.38 -17.49 -9.61
C GLN A 311 9.69 -18.11 -8.25
N SER A 312 10.94 -18.02 -7.80
CA SER A 312 11.30 -18.46 -6.44
C SER A 312 10.89 -17.46 -5.35
N GLY A 313 10.40 -16.26 -5.71
CA GLY A 313 9.97 -15.25 -4.74
C GLY A 313 9.72 -13.85 -5.32
N VAL A 314 9.46 -12.90 -4.41
CA VAL A 314 9.26 -11.48 -4.71
C VAL A 314 10.18 -10.59 -3.87
N VAL A 315 10.60 -9.46 -4.46
CA VAL A 315 11.26 -8.38 -3.72
C VAL A 315 10.20 -7.34 -3.37
N VAL A 316 9.94 -7.15 -2.09
CA VAL A 316 9.03 -6.13 -1.60
C VAL A 316 9.84 -4.88 -1.23
N THR A 317 9.44 -3.76 -1.78
CA THR A 317 9.91 -2.44 -1.37
C THR A 317 8.89 -1.83 -0.42
N ALA A 318 9.30 -1.62 0.83
CA ALA A 318 8.57 -0.83 1.81
C ALA A 318 9.07 0.61 1.83
N LYS A 319 8.18 1.56 1.58
CA LYS A 319 8.48 2.98 1.65
C LYS A 319 7.55 3.65 2.64
N SER A 320 8.14 4.16 3.72
CA SER A 320 7.37 4.98 4.66
C SER A 320 6.99 6.30 3.99
N ARG A 321 5.71 6.64 4.00
CA ARG A 321 5.18 7.94 3.58
C ARG A 321 4.94 8.85 4.77
N LYS A 322 4.38 8.28 5.83
CA LYS A 322 4.21 8.96 7.12
C LYS A 322 4.97 8.17 8.17
N ASN A 323 5.74 8.87 8.99
CA ASN A 323 6.35 8.30 10.17
C ASN A 323 6.53 9.42 11.20
N ARG A 324 5.85 9.28 12.34
CA ARG A 324 5.95 10.24 13.44
C ARG A 324 7.14 10.00 14.37
N ILE A 325 7.86 8.89 14.20
CA ILE A 325 8.89 8.40 15.13
C ILE A 325 10.29 8.53 14.53
N ALA A 326 10.43 8.29 13.23
CA ALA A 326 11.72 8.29 12.54
C ALA A 326 11.63 8.93 11.16
N LYS A 327 12.77 9.39 10.64
CA LYS A 327 12.87 9.88 9.26
C LYS A 327 12.48 8.74 8.29
N PRO A 328 11.51 8.95 7.38
CA PRO A 328 11.11 7.94 6.42
C PRO A 328 12.30 7.45 5.58
N LYS A 329 12.49 6.14 5.52
CA LYS A 329 13.46 5.48 4.63
C LYS A 329 12.78 4.37 3.85
N LYS A 330 13.33 4.08 2.67
CA LYS A 330 12.93 2.95 1.84
C LYS A 330 13.72 1.72 2.28
N VAL A 331 13.02 0.62 2.53
CA VAL A 331 13.58 -0.68 2.90
C VAL A 331 13.14 -1.69 1.85
N LYS A 332 14.00 -2.64 1.51
CA LYS A 332 13.66 -3.76 0.63
C LYS A 332 13.84 -5.06 1.42
N PHE A 333 12.92 -5.98 1.23
CA PHE A 333 13.02 -7.34 1.77
C PHE A 333 12.54 -8.34 0.72
N GLU A 334 12.96 -9.59 0.87
CA GLU A 334 12.66 -10.68 -0.07
C GLU A 334 11.69 -11.65 0.61
N ILE A 335 10.66 -12.06 -0.13
CA ILE A 335 9.73 -13.12 0.26
C ILE A 335 9.92 -14.26 -0.72
N ASP A 336 10.43 -15.38 -0.25
CA ASP A 336 10.48 -16.63 -1.00
C ASP A 336 9.15 -17.38 -0.81
N HIS A 337 8.55 -17.86 -1.89
CA HIS A 337 7.23 -18.52 -1.83
C HIS A 337 7.26 -19.85 -1.06
N SER A 338 8.43 -20.47 -0.89
CA SER A 338 8.61 -21.74 -0.18
C SER A 338 9.15 -21.58 1.24
N LYS A 339 9.95 -20.54 1.50
CA LYS A 339 10.68 -20.34 2.75
C LYS A 339 10.23 -19.11 3.55
N GLY A 340 9.33 -18.30 3.00
CA GLY A 340 8.87 -17.06 3.61
C GLY A 340 9.92 -15.94 3.52
N VAL A 341 9.91 -15.04 4.50
CA VAL A 341 10.81 -13.86 4.51
C VAL A 341 12.22 -14.26 4.93
N ASN A 342 13.24 -13.84 4.18
CA ASN A 342 14.63 -14.03 4.61
C ASN A 342 14.98 -13.04 5.74
N PRO A 343 15.22 -13.49 6.99
CA PRO A 343 15.43 -12.60 8.13
C PRO A 343 16.77 -11.85 8.10
N TYR A 344 17.71 -12.29 7.27
CA TYR A 344 19.03 -11.67 7.13
C TYR A 344 19.03 -10.56 6.06
N LYS A 345 18.05 -10.55 5.17
CA LYS A 345 17.92 -9.54 4.12
C LYS A 345 17.49 -8.20 4.71
N GLY A 346 18.19 -7.13 4.33
CA GLY A 346 18.01 -5.78 4.89
C GLY A 346 19.03 -5.43 5.98
N LEU A 347 19.70 -6.42 6.60
CA LEU A 347 20.72 -6.18 7.61
C LEU A 347 22.03 -5.61 7.04
N GLU A 348 22.27 -5.75 5.74
CA GLU A 348 23.41 -5.17 5.03
C GLU A 348 23.46 -3.65 5.18
N PHE A 349 22.32 -3.01 5.47
CA PHE A 349 22.24 -1.57 5.74
C PHE A 349 23.05 -1.16 6.97
N PHE A 350 23.21 -2.05 7.95
CA PHE A 350 24.01 -1.81 9.14
C PHE A 350 25.48 -2.18 8.95
N CYS A 351 25.80 -2.92 7.89
CA CYS A 351 27.14 -3.41 7.58
C CYS A 351 28.01 -2.35 6.91
N THR A 352 28.14 -1.18 7.54
CA THR A 352 28.93 -0.04 7.06
C THR A 352 30.32 -0.03 7.71
N PRO A 353 31.35 0.56 7.04
CA PRO A 353 32.67 0.73 7.64
C PRO A 353 32.62 1.44 9.01
N GLU A 354 31.74 2.44 9.14
CA GLU A 354 31.53 3.20 10.39
C GLU A 354 31.01 2.34 11.55
N ASN A 355 30.19 1.33 11.25
CA ASN A 355 29.62 0.42 12.24
C ASN A 355 30.44 -0.88 12.41
N PHE A 356 31.55 -1.02 11.69
CA PHE A 356 32.31 -2.27 11.63
C PHE A 356 32.77 -2.76 13.00
N GLU A 357 33.13 -1.85 13.91
CA GLU A 357 33.52 -2.24 15.27
C GLU A 357 32.41 -2.93 16.07
N LYS A 358 31.16 -2.56 15.83
CA LYS A 358 30.00 -3.13 16.54
C LYS A 358 29.43 -4.34 15.82
N VAL A 359 29.36 -4.29 14.50
CA VAL A 359 28.69 -5.29 13.66
C VAL A 359 29.65 -6.40 13.25
N GLY A 360 30.94 -6.09 13.08
CA GLY A 360 31.94 -7.04 12.59
C GLY A 360 31.80 -7.39 11.10
N ILE A 361 30.90 -6.73 10.36
CA ILE A 361 30.65 -6.97 8.92
C ILE A 361 30.64 -5.63 8.18
N ALA A 362 31.53 -5.44 7.20
CA ALA A 362 31.55 -4.24 6.36
C ALA A 362 32.38 -4.43 5.08
N LYS A 363 32.22 -3.53 4.10
CA LYS A 363 33.14 -3.41 2.95
C LYS A 363 34.41 -2.66 3.36
N VAL A 364 35.34 -3.38 3.97
CA VAL A 364 36.63 -2.87 4.45
C VAL A 364 37.79 -3.72 3.94
N LYS A 365 38.96 -3.12 3.78
CA LYS A 365 40.22 -3.82 3.55
C LYS A 365 40.95 -4.03 4.86
N LYS A 366 41.26 -5.29 5.17
CA LYS A 366 42.12 -5.70 6.28
C LYS A 366 43.58 -5.47 5.90
N GLU A 367 44.27 -4.64 6.66
CA GLU A 367 45.72 -4.43 6.61
C GLU A 367 46.31 -4.83 7.98
N VAL A 368 47.57 -5.26 8.01
CA VAL A 368 48.26 -5.57 9.27
C VAL A 368 49.44 -4.62 9.38
N ASP A 369 49.52 -3.89 10.48
CA ASP A 369 50.69 -3.07 10.79
C ASP A 369 51.90 -3.99 11.02
N LYS A 370 52.91 -3.86 10.18
CA LYS A 370 54.10 -4.73 10.20
C LYS A 370 54.97 -4.54 11.45
N LYS A 371 54.78 -3.45 12.21
CA LYS A 371 55.55 -3.13 13.43
C LYS A 371 54.81 -3.55 14.69
N THR A 372 53.50 -3.29 14.78
CA THR A 372 52.70 -3.59 15.98
C THR A 372 51.96 -4.91 15.89
N GLY A 373 51.76 -5.46 14.69
CA GLY A 373 50.92 -6.64 14.45
C GLY A 373 49.42 -6.34 14.51
N GLU A 374 49.02 -5.07 14.68
CA GLU A 374 47.62 -4.68 14.79
C GLU A 374 46.91 -4.74 13.45
N GLU A 375 45.67 -5.23 13.46
CA GLU A 375 44.80 -5.27 12.29
C GLU A 375 44.12 -3.91 12.10
N ILE A 376 44.34 -3.29 10.95
CA ILE A 376 43.77 -2.01 10.54
C ILE A 376 42.72 -2.27 9.46
N TYR A 377 41.51 -1.74 9.66
CA TYR A 377 40.41 -1.88 8.72
C TYR A 377 40.13 -0.53 8.05
N LYS A 378 40.40 -0.45 6.74
CA LYS A 378 40.15 0.77 5.95
C LYS A 378 38.92 0.61 5.07
N GLU A 379 38.14 1.67 4.92
CA GLU A 379 36.99 1.67 4.01
C GLU A 379 37.40 1.30 2.59
N GLY A 380 36.64 0.39 1.98
CA GLY A 380 36.78 0.04 0.56
C GLY A 380 36.74 -1.47 0.29
N GLY A 381 36.64 -1.80 -1.00
CA GLY A 381 36.48 -3.18 -1.48
C GLY A 381 35.08 -3.45 -2.02
N THR A 382 34.95 -4.52 -2.82
CA THR A 382 33.67 -4.93 -3.44
C THR A 382 32.98 -6.06 -2.68
N ARG A 383 33.64 -6.63 -1.67
CA ARG A 383 33.17 -7.76 -0.84
C ARG A 383 33.05 -7.33 0.61
N TYR A 384 32.12 -7.95 1.34
CA TYR A 384 31.99 -7.77 2.79
C TYR A 384 33.02 -8.64 3.50
N TYR A 385 33.84 -8.03 4.34
CA TYR A 385 34.68 -8.74 5.30
C TYR A 385 33.87 -9.03 6.56
N ILE A 386 34.01 -10.25 7.09
CA ILE A 386 33.30 -10.74 8.27
C ILE A 386 34.33 -11.12 9.33
N ARG A 387 34.34 -10.38 10.45
CA ARG A 387 35.36 -10.47 11.51
C ARG A 387 35.40 -11.85 12.16
N HIS A 388 34.27 -12.46 12.49
CA HIS A 388 34.25 -13.77 13.15
C HIS A 388 34.59 -14.94 12.23
N LEU A 389 34.49 -14.76 10.91
CA LEU A 389 34.85 -15.76 9.91
C LEU A 389 36.23 -15.52 9.29
N ASP A 390 36.84 -14.36 9.56
CA ASP A 390 38.08 -13.85 8.96
C ASP A 390 38.12 -14.01 7.42
N LYS A 391 36.99 -13.71 6.75
CA LYS A 391 36.80 -13.98 5.32
C LYS A 391 35.97 -12.92 4.61
N TYR A 392 36.20 -12.83 3.29
CA TYR A 392 35.47 -11.95 2.39
C TYR A 392 34.37 -12.69 1.63
N PHE A 393 33.17 -12.12 1.62
CA PHE A 393 32.00 -12.67 0.95
C PHE A 393 31.40 -11.66 -0.03
N TYR A 394 30.86 -12.17 -1.14
CA TYR A 394 29.98 -11.39 -1.99
C TYR A 394 28.63 -11.15 -1.29
N GLU A 395 27.97 -10.04 -1.60
CA GLU A 395 26.70 -9.62 -1.00
C GLU A 395 25.63 -10.73 -1.01
N LYS A 396 25.45 -11.44 -2.13
CA LYS A 396 24.52 -12.57 -2.21
C LYS A 396 24.77 -13.70 -1.20
N ASN A 397 25.98 -13.80 -0.65
CA ASN A 397 26.40 -14.86 0.25
C ASN A 397 26.34 -14.45 1.73
N ILE A 398 25.93 -13.22 2.07
CA ILE A 398 25.86 -12.76 3.48
C ILE A 398 24.49 -12.97 4.13
N TYR A 399 23.47 -13.37 3.37
CA TYR A 399 22.10 -13.49 3.85
C TYR A 399 21.76 -14.90 4.37
N ASN A 400 22.55 -15.43 5.29
CA ASN A 400 22.35 -16.76 5.86
C ASN A 400 22.83 -16.83 7.31
N SER A 401 22.42 -17.85 8.05
CA SER A 401 22.68 -17.99 9.49
C SER A 401 24.14 -18.08 9.92
N LYS A 402 25.09 -18.34 9.01
CA LYS A 402 26.51 -18.41 9.33
C LYS A 402 27.18 -17.03 9.36
N VAL A 403 26.57 -16.07 8.66
CA VAL A 403 27.02 -14.68 8.52
C VAL A 403 26.15 -13.82 9.42
#